data_AF-A0A949JGA6-F1
#
_entry.id   AF-A0A949JGA6-F1
#
_cell.length_a   1.000
_cell.length_b   1.000
_cell.length_c   1.000
_cell.angle_alpha   90.00
_cell.angle_beta   90.00
_cell.angle_gamma   90.00
#
_symmetry.space_group_name_H-M   'P 1'
#
loop_
_entity.id
_entity.type
_entity.pdbx_description
1 polymer ?
#
loop_
_entity_poly.entity_id
_entity_poly.type
_entity_poly.pdbx_seq_one_letter_code
_entity_poly.pdbx_strand_id
1 'polypeptide(L)'
;IAAAQNRIFEAKDYLIKAQESKSDIELIEYISYAQRRGESAEFWLNLSQEYQEGEEISENEVKNAASTMLNTAQLSLVYATSILPQSTLLQEATKNYTTAETEYREGAYASSIFSALESKVYGEVALLTSGSNEDVIAQRVVRARERASKSIDDSRNQGIEPILAVSYYELADSSDNSIQQLLYLGHAEEIASIYKYIEPHTTPLESQSTELPVQKTQGSGFISGFIPGIVIGALGCLFFVLLFRSTHKE
;
A
#
# COMPACT_ATOMS: atom_id res chain seq x y z
N ILE A 1 14.39 -9.97 7.78
CA ILE A 1 13.25 -10.92 7.94
C ILE A 1 12.33 -10.92 6.73
N ALA A 2 11.69 -9.81 6.36
CA ALA A 2 10.73 -9.78 5.25
C ALA A 2 11.32 -10.26 3.90
N ALA A 3 12.50 -9.75 3.53
CA ALA A 3 13.21 -10.20 2.33
C ALA A 3 13.48 -11.72 2.33
N ALA A 4 13.81 -12.29 3.50
CA ALA A 4 14.02 -13.73 3.63
C ALA A 4 12.70 -14.51 3.46
N GLN A 5 11.61 -14.06 4.10
CA GLN A 5 10.29 -14.69 3.95
C GLN A 5 9.84 -14.67 2.49
N ASN A 6 9.94 -13.52 1.81
CA ASN A 6 9.57 -13.39 0.41
C ASN A 6 10.37 -14.38 -0.48
N ARG A 7 11.68 -14.54 -0.23
CA ARG A 7 12.50 -15.54 -0.94
C ARG A 7 12.09 -16.98 -0.66
N ILE A 8 11.58 -17.30 0.53
CA ILE A 8 11.02 -18.63 0.81
C ILE A 8 9.71 -18.85 0.04
N PHE A 9 8.85 -17.83 -0.09
CA PHE A 9 7.66 -17.92 -0.94
C PHE A 9 8.02 -18.08 -2.42
N GLU A 10 8.98 -17.30 -2.93
CA GLU A 10 9.51 -17.48 -4.29
C GLU A 10 10.03 -18.91 -4.48
N ALA A 11 10.79 -19.45 -3.51
CA ALA A 11 11.30 -20.82 -3.57
C ALA A 11 10.17 -21.85 -3.64
N LYS A 12 9.12 -21.69 -2.81
CA LYS A 12 7.93 -22.55 -2.81
C LYS A 12 7.22 -22.54 -4.16
N ASP A 13 7.04 -21.35 -4.76
CA ASP A 13 6.42 -21.21 -6.08
C ASP A 13 7.24 -21.89 -7.18
N TYR A 14 8.56 -21.77 -7.16
CA TYR A 14 9.43 -22.46 -8.10
C TYR A 14 9.43 -23.99 -7.90
N LEU A 15 9.31 -24.48 -6.67
CA LEU A 15 9.16 -25.91 -6.41
C LEU A 15 7.82 -26.46 -6.92
N ILE A 16 6.74 -25.68 -6.85
CA ILE A 16 5.46 -26.05 -7.46
C ILE A 16 5.59 -26.13 -8.98
N LYS A 17 6.20 -25.12 -9.62
CA LYS A 17 6.49 -25.13 -11.07
C LYS A 17 7.38 -26.30 -11.49
N ALA A 18 8.34 -26.68 -10.64
CA ALA A 18 9.18 -27.85 -10.85
C ALA A 18 8.35 -29.15 -10.89
N GLN A 19 7.37 -29.30 -10.00
CA GLN A 19 6.46 -30.47 -9.99
C GLN A 19 5.58 -30.54 -11.25
N GLU A 20 5.25 -29.40 -11.86
CA GLU A 20 4.44 -29.30 -13.06
C GLU A 20 5.25 -29.31 -14.37
N SER A 21 6.58 -29.39 -14.27
CA SER A 21 7.50 -29.31 -15.41
C SER A 21 7.29 -30.46 -16.40
N LYS A 22 7.45 -30.14 -17.70
CA LYS A 22 7.21 -31.11 -18.79
C LYS A 22 8.51 -31.64 -19.40
N SER A 23 9.65 -31.10 -18.99
CA SER A 23 10.97 -31.52 -19.44
C SER A 23 11.99 -31.46 -18.31
N ASP A 24 13.04 -32.28 -18.43
CA ASP A 24 14.14 -32.29 -17.46
C ASP A 24 14.86 -30.94 -17.38
N ILE A 25 14.90 -30.18 -18.49
CA ILE A 25 15.53 -28.85 -18.53
C ILE A 25 14.73 -27.86 -17.68
N GLU A 26 13.40 -27.79 -17.88
CA GLU A 26 12.51 -26.96 -17.06
C GLU A 26 12.57 -27.36 -15.58
N LEU A 27 12.61 -28.66 -15.29
CA LEU A 27 12.74 -29.18 -13.93
C LEU A 27 14.03 -28.68 -13.27
N ILE A 28 15.17 -28.85 -13.94
CA ILE A 28 16.49 -28.42 -13.46
C ILE A 28 16.50 -26.90 -13.26
N GLU A 29 15.94 -26.15 -14.19
CA GLU A 29 15.85 -24.69 -14.11
C GLU A 29 15.07 -24.26 -12.86
N TYR A 30 13.85 -24.76 -12.68
CA TYR A 30 13.00 -24.39 -11.55
C TYR A 30 13.59 -24.81 -10.20
N ILE A 31 14.16 -26.02 -10.09
CA ILE A 31 14.83 -26.46 -8.85
C ILE A 31 16.05 -25.59 -8.57
N SER A 32 16.84 -25.25 -9.59
CA SER A 32 18.02 -24.38 -9.42
C SER A 32 17.60 -22.99 -8.92
N TYR A 33 16.55 -22.40 -9.50
CA TYR A 33 16.01 -21.13 -9.01
C TYR A 33 15.55 -21.25 -7.56
N ALA A 34 14.73 -22.26 -7.22
CA ALA A 34 14.27 -22.47 -5.85
C ALA A 34 15.42 -22.58 -4.85
N GLN A 35 16.47 -23.34 -5.18
CA GLN A 35 17.68 -23.44 -4.34
C GLN A 35 18.34 -22.08 -4.14
N ARG A 36 18.56 -21.32 -5.22
CA ARG A 36 19.15 -19.97 -5.14
C ARG A 36 18.31 -19.02 -4.30
N ARG A 37 16.98 -19.16 -4.30
CA ARG A 37 16.08 -18.39 -3.44
C ARG A 37 16.22 -18.77 -1.97
N GLY A 38 16.31 -20.06 -1.66
CA GLY A 38 16.61 -20.54 -0.31
C GLY A 38 17.94 -20.01 0.24
N GLU A 39 19.02 -20.10 -0.56
CA GLU A 39 20.33 -19.56 -0.20
C GLU A 39 20.29 -18.03 -0.01
N SER A 40 19.50 -17.32 -0.83
CA SER A 40 19.28 -15.88 -0.65
C SER A 40 18.52 -15.57 0.65
N ALA A 41 17.57 -16.42 1.05
CA ALA A 41 16.83 -16.26 2.29
C ALA A 41 17.77 -16.40 3.50
N GLU A 42 18.66 -17.40 3.48
CA GLU A 42 19.71 -17.55 4.50
C GLU A 42 20.62 -16.32 4.56
N PHE A 43 21.07 -15.81 3.42
CA PHE A 43 21.87 -14.58 3.38
C PHE A 43 21.17 -13.41 4.10
N TRP A 44 19.90 -13.16 3.79
CA TRP A 44 19.14 -12.07 4.42
C TRP A 44 18.88 -12.30 5.91
N LEU A 45 18.72 -13.55 6.36
CA LEU A 45 18.59 -13.87 7.78
C LEU A 45 19.90 -13.62 8.52
N ASN A 46 21.02 -14.08 7.96
CA ASN A 46 22.35 -13.87 8.54
C ASN A 46 22.70 -12.39 8.61
N LEU A 47 22.43 -11.63 7.52
CA LEU A 47 22.62 -10.18 7.54
C LEU A 47 21.78 -9.55 8.64
N SER A 48 20.52 -9.96 8.82
CA SER A 48 19.67 -9.37 9.85
C SER A 48 20.18 -9.58 11.29
N GLN A 49 20.95 -10.64 11.55
CA GLN A 49 21.55 -10.89 12.88
C GLN A 49 22.58 -9.81 13.27
N GLU A 50 23.27 -9.24 12.28
CA GLU A 50 24.26 -8.17 12.51
C GLU A 50 23.63 -6.82 12.86
N TYR A 51 22.32 -6.66 12.58
CA TYR A 51 21.59 -5.41 12.77
C TYR A 51 20.41 -5.56 13.75
N GLN A 52 20.46 -6.52 14.69
CA GLN A 52 19.41 -6.72 15.71
C GLN A 52 19.50 -5.74 16.89
N GLU A 53 20.04 -4.55 16.68
CA GLU A 53 20.05 -3.53 17.73
C GLU A 53 18.68 -2.86 17.81
N GLY A 54 18.09 -2.79 18.99
CA GLY A 54 16.82 -2.11 19.24
C GLY A 54 15.81 -2.94 20.03
N GLU A 55 14.59 -2.42 20.11
CA GLU A 55 13.46 -3.10 20.74
C GLU A 55 12.91 -4.19 19.81
N GLU A 56 12.54 -5.34 20.39
CA GLU A 56 11.93 -6.43 19.64
C GLU A 56 10.56 -5.99 19.12
N ILE A 57 10.37 -6.00 17.81
CA ILE A 57 9.07 -5.77 17.19
C ILE A 57 8.23 -7.02 17.37
N SER A 58 7.09 -6.89 18.06
CA SER A 58 6.22 -8.03 18.31
C SER A 58 5.55 -8.52 17.02
N GLU A 59 5.29 -9.82 16.95
CA GLU A 59 4.57 -10.42 15.81
C GLU A 59 3.19 -9.76 15.60
N ASN A 60 2.52 -9.34 16.69
CA ASN A 60 1.25 -8.63 16.62
C ASN A 60 1.38 -7.25 15.96
N GLU A 61 2.47 -6.51 16.22
CA GLU A 61 2.73 -5.23 15.54
C GLU A 61 2.95 -5.45 14.05
N VAL A 62 3.75 -6.45 13.66
CA VAL A 62 3.96 -6.79 12.25
C VAL A 62 2.65 -7.25 11.59
N LYS A 63 1.83 -8.03 12.28
CA LYS A 63 0.50 -8.45 11.80
C LYS A 63 -0.43 -7.25 11.60
N ASN A 64 -0.49 -6.33 12.55
CA ASN A 64 -1.31 -5.13 12.43
C ASN A 64 -0.84 -4.24 11.27
N ALA A 65 0.48 -4.07 11.13
CA ALA A 65 1.09 -3.36 10.00
C ALA A 65 0.72 -4.01 8.66
N ALA A 66 0.79 -5.34 8.56
CA ALA A 66 0.40 -6.10 7.38
C ALA A 66 -1.07 -5.91 7.02
N SER A 67 -1.96 -5.97 8.02
CA SER A 67 -3.40 -5.71 7.82
C SER A 67 -3.66 -4.28 7.31
N THR A 68 -2.99 -3.28 7.90
CA THR A 68 -3.10 -1.87 7.46
C THR A 68 -2.58 -1.68 6.04
N MET A 69 -1.45 -2.30 5.70
CA MET A 69 -0.88 -2.22 4.36
C MET A 69 -1.76 -2.92 3.33
N LEU A 70 -2.33 -4.10 3.66
CA LEU A 70 -3.31 -4.78 2.81
C LEU A 70 -4.52 -3.88 2.51
N ASN A 71 -5.12 -3.27 3.53
CA ASN A 71 -6.24 -2.35 3.36
C ASN A 71 -5.85 -1.16 2.47
N THR A 72 -4.65 -0.61 2.66
CA THR A 72 -4.15 0.51 1.86
C THR A 72 -3.94 0.12 0.40
N ALA A 73 -3.32 -1.04 0.16
CA ALA A 73 -3.11 -1.58 -1.18
C ALA A 73 -4.44 -1.88 -1.89
N GLN A 74 -5.42 -2.46 -1.17
CA GLN A 74 -6.75 -2.74 -1.70
C GLN A 74 -7.44 -1.46 -2.16
N LEU A 75 -7.41 -0.41 -1.33
CA LEU A 75 -8.02 0.88 -1.66
C LEU A 75 -7.37 1.50 -2.92
N SER A 76 -6.04 1.48 -2.99
CA SER A 76 -5.29 1.95 -4.16
C SER A 76 -5.66 1.16 -5.42
N LEU A 77 -5.69 -0.17 -5.32
CA LEU A 77 -5.99 -1.08 -6.43
C LEU A 77 -7.43 -0.90 -6.95
N VAL A 78 -8.42 -0.83 -6.06
CA VAL A 78 -9.83 -0.63 -6.42
C VAL A 78 -10.00 0.70 -7.13
N TYR A 79 -9.40 1.77 -6.60
CA TYR A 79 -9.44 3.08 -7.23
C TYR A 79 -8.80 3.04 -8.62
N ALA A 80 -7.59 2.51 -8.75
CA ALA A 80 -6.88 2.44 -10.02
C ALA A 80 -7.64 1.60 -11.06
N THR A 81 -8.20 0.46 -10.66
CA THR A 81 -8.98 -0.43 -11.54
C THR A 81 -10.27 0.22 -12.02
N SER A 82 -10.90 1.06 -11.18
CA SER A 82 -12.12 1.80 -11.58
C SER A 82 -11.85 2.79 -12.72
N ILE A 83 -10.62 3.31 -12.83
CA ILE A 83 -10.21 4.27 -13.85
C ILE A 83 -9.59 3.57 -15.06
N LEU A 84 -8.78 2.52 -14.84
CA LEU A 84 -7.90 1.91 -15.84
C LEU A 84 -8.08 0.38 -15.97
N PRO A 85 -9.29 -0.14 -16.22
CA PRO A 85 -9.61 -1.57 -16.05
C PRO A 85 -8.80 -2.54 -16.95
N GLN A 86 -8.10 -2.05 -17.96
CA GLN A 86 -7.34 -2.86 -18.93
C GLN A 86 -5.81 -2.68 -18.84
N SER A 87 -5.30 -2.01 -17.79
CA SER A 87 -3.86 -1.79 -17.62
C SER A 87 -3.14 -3.08 -17.23
N THR A 88 -2.03 -3.39 -17.92
CA THR A 88 -1.17 -4.53 -17.57
C THR A 88 -0.48 -4.34 -16.22
N LEU A 89 -0.14 -3.10 -15.83
CA LEU A 89 0.38 -2.79 -14.50
C LEU A 89 -0.63 -3.15 -13.40
N LEU A 90 -1.94 -3.04 -13.68
CA LEU A 90 -2.96 -3.44 -12.71
C LEU A 90 -3.14 -4.95 -12.61
N GLN A 91 -2.75 -5.72 -13.63
CA GLN A 91 -2.70 -7.17 -13.53
C GLN A 91 -1.61 -7.60 -12.54
N GLU A 92 -0.41 -7.02 -12.64
CA GLU A 92 0.65 -7.25 -11.66
C GLU A 92 0.26 -6.72 -10.27
N ALA A 93 -0.37 -5.54 -10.17
CA ALA A 93 -0.88 -5.03 -8.91
C ALA A 93 -1.89 -6.00 -8.25
N THR A 94 -2.81 -6.58 -9.04
CA THR A 94 -3.80 -7.56 -8.56
C THR A 94 -3.14 -8.85 -8.10
N LYS A 95 -2.14 -9.33 -8.85
CA LYS A 95 -1.37 -10.51 -8.49
C LYS A 95 -0.62 -10.30 -7.17
N ASN A 96 0.08 -9.18 -7.02
CA ASN A 96 0.81 -8.84 -5.80
C ASN A 96 -0.13 -8.70 -4.59
N TYR A 97 -1.32 -8.12 -4.77
CA TYR A 97 -2.35 -8.07 -3.73
C TYR A 97 -2.80 -9.48 -3.30
N THR A 98 -3.07 -10.36 -4.27
CA THR A 98 -3.49 -11.74 -3.99
C THR A 98 -2.39 -12.54 -3.28
N THR A 99 -1.13 -12.32 -3.64
CA THR A 99 0.03 -12.87 -2.93
C THR A 99 0.07 -12.37 -1.50
N ALA A 100 -0.07 -11.06 -1.29
CA ALA A 100 -0.06 -10.45 0.04
C ALA A 100 -1.16 -11.02 0.95
N GLU A 101 -2.37 -11.23 0.44
CA GLU A 101 -3.47 -11.85 1.20
C GLU A 101 -3.14 -13.30 1.57
N THR A 102 -2.47 -14.03 0.68
CA THR A 102 -2.06 -15.42 0.93
C THR A 102 -0.99 -15.49 2.01
N GLU A 103 0.05 -14.66 1.91
CA GLU A 103 1.12 -14.57 2.90
C GLU A 103 0.58 -14.17 4.28
N TYR A 104 -0.37 -13.24 4.34
CA TYR A 104 -1.04 -12.85 5.58
C TYR A 104 -1.79 -14.02 6.22
N ARG A 105 -2.56 -14.78 5.43
CA ARG A 105 -3.29 -15.97 5.92
C ARG A 105 -2.35 -17.08 6.39
N GLU A 106 -1.18 -17.21 5.77
CA GLU A 106 -0.15 -18.18 6.14
C GLU A 106 0.73 -17.71 7.33
N GLY A 107 0.50 -16.51 7.88
CA GLY A 107 1.26 -15.96 9.01
C GLY A 107 2.59 -15.30 8.62
N ALA A 108 2.89 -15.19 7.33
CA ALA A 108 4.07 -14.52 6.81
C ALA A 108 3.87 -13.00 6.71
N TYR A 109 3.59 -12.36 7.85
CA TYR A 109 3.15 -10.96 7.91
C TYR A 109 4.16 -9.98 7.33
N ALA A 110 5.47 -10.19 7.55
CA ALA A 110 6.47 -9.28 7.01
C ALA A 110 6.57 -9.39 5.47
N SER A 111 6.42 -10.60 4.91
CA SER A 111 6.30 -10.81 3.46
C SER A 111 5.06 -10.14 2.89
N SER A 112 3.91 -10.31 3.58
CA SER A 112 2.63 -9.71 3.20
C SER A 112 2.71 -8.18 3.08
N ILE A 113 3.41 -7.51 4.00
CA ILE A 113 3.65 -6.06 3.91
C ILE A 113 4.34 -5.72 2.59
N PHE A 114 5.38 -6.46 2.21
CA PHE A 114 6.11 -6.23 0.97
C PHE A 114 5.23 -6.45 -0.26
N SER A 115 4.55 -7.58 -0.37
CA SER A 115 3.67 -7.84 -1.52
C SER A 115 2.53 -6.82 -1.63
N ALA A 116 1.99 -6.35 -0.50
CA ALA A 116 0.98 -5.29 -0.48
C ALA A 116 1.54 -3.94 -0.93
N LEU A 117 2.76 -3.59 -0.51
CA LEU A 117 3.47 -2.39 -1.00
C LEU A 117 3.66 -2.47 -2.52
N GLU A 118 4.06 -3.63 -3.05
CA GLU A 118 4.26 -3.78 -4.48
C GLU A 118 2.95 -3.58 -5.23
N SER A 119 1.85 -4.15 -4.74
CA SER A 119 0.52 -3.91 -5.30
C SER A 119 0.18 -2.42 -5.35
N LYS A 120 0.39 -1.70 -4.24
CA LYS A 120 0.16 -0.26 -4.14
C LYS A 120 1.00 0.51 -5.17
N VAL A 121 2.30 0.23 -5.26
CA VAL A 121 3.22 0.91 -6.19
C VAL A 121 2.81 0.68 -7.64
N TYR A 122 2.50 -0.56 -8.04
CA TYR A 122 2.05 -0.84 -9.40
C TYR A 122 0.72 -0.13 -9.72
N GLY A 123 -0.20 -0.09 -8.77
CA GLY A 123 -1.46 0.65 -8.89
C GLY A 123 -1.25 2.15 -9.11
N GLU A 124 -0.38 2.75 -8.30
CA GLU A 124 -0.04 4.18 -8.39
C GLU A 124 0.71 4.50 -9.68
N VAL A 125 1.69 3.69 -10.09
CA VAL A 125 2.41 3.90 -11.34
C VAL A 125 1.46 3.77 -12.54
N ALA A 126 0.52 2.82 -12.53
CA ALA A 126 -0.48 2.71 -13.59
C ALA A 126 -1.29 4.01 -13.77
N LEU A 127 -1.71 4.61 -12.65
CA LEU A 127 -2.39 5.91 -12.64
C LEU A 127 -1.48 7.04 -13.11
N LEU A 128 -0.21 7.02 -12.68
CA LEU A 128 0.75 8.05 -13.02
C LEU A 128 1.09 8.06 -14.52
N THR A 129 1.13 6.90 -15.16
CA THR A 129 1.52 6.79 -16.57
C THR A 129 0.33 6.91 -17.51
N SER A 130 -0.89 6.67 -17.04
CA SER A 130 -2.07 6.72 -17.89
C SER A 130 -2.33 8.11 -18.49
N GLY A 131 -2.60 8.14 -19.79
CA GLY A 131 -2.90 9.36 -20.54
C GLY A 131 -1.77 10.39 -20.56
N SER A 132 -0.56 10.03 -20.12
CA SER A 132 0.60 10.92 -20.05
C SER A 132 1.53 10.72 -21.24
N ASN A 133 2.13 11.81 -21.72
CA ASN A 133 3.21 11.74 -22.70
C ASN A 133 4.57 11.54 -21.99
N GLU A 134 5.61 11.28 -22.78
CA GLU A 134 6.96 11.01 -22.26
C GLU A 134 7.50 12.15 -21.39
N ASP A 135 7.35 13.41 -21.81
CA ASP A 135 7.83 14.57 -21.05
C ASP A 135 7.18 14.66 -19.65
N VAL A 136 5.87 14.38 -19.57
CA VAL A 136 5.14 14.36 -18.30
C VAL A 136 5.60 13.19 -17.44
N ILE A 137 5.85 12.01 -18.02
CA ILE A 137 6.36 10.86 -17.30
C ILE A 137 7.78 11.14 -16.75
N ALA A 138 8.65 11.75 -17.55
CA ALA A 138 9.99 12.14 -17.12
C ALA A 138 9.96 13.13 -15.93
N GLN A 139 9.05 14.11 -15.95
CA GLN A 139 8.85 15.01 -14.81
C GLN A 139 8.35 14.26 -13.57
N ARG A 140 7.50 13.24 -13.73
CA ARG A 140 7.03 12.40 -12.62
C ARG A 140 8.17 11.55 -12.03
N VAL A 141 9.12 11.08 -12.84
CA VAL A 141 10.34 10.38 -12.37
C VAL A 141 11.15 11.30 -11.44
N VAL A 142 11.40 12.55 -11.84
CA VAL A 142 12.12 13.52 -10.99
C VAL A 142 11.41 13.71 -9.64
N ARG A 143 10.09 13.90 -9.65
CA ARG A 143 9.31 14.03 -8.41
C ARG A 143 9.31 12.75 -7.57
N ALA A 144 9.24 11.58 -8.19
CA ALA A 144 9.31 10.30 -7.49
C ALA A 144 10.68 10.13 -6.80
N ARG A 145 11.75 10.60 -7.44
CA ARG A 145 13.10 10.58 -6.87
C ARG A 145 13.21 11.49 -5.66
N GLU A 146 12.66 12.70 -5.73
CA GLU A 146 12.61 13.63 -4.59
C GLU A 146 11.87 13.01 -3.40
N ARG A 147 10.71 12.39 -3.63
CA ARG A 147 9.94 11.73 -2.57
C ARG A 147 10.67 10.53 -1.98
N ALA A 148 11.23 9.66 -2.82
CA ALA A 148 12.01 8.51 -2.36
C ALA A 148 13.21 8.93 -1.52
N SER A 149 13.98 9.93 -1.98
CA SER A 149 15.10 10.50 -1.24
C SER A 149 14.65 11.05 0.12
N LYS A 150 13.55 11.81 0.13
CA LYS A 150 12.99 12.35 1.37
C LYS A 150 12.59 11.24 2.34
N SER A 151 11.91 10.19 1.87
CA SER A 151 11.51 9.06 2.73
C SER A 151 12.72 8.33 3.31
N ILE A 152 13.80 8.17 2.53
CA ILE A 152 15.07 7.59 3.02
C ILE A 152 15.67 8.48 4.11
N ASP A 153 15.72 9.79 3.90
CA ASP A 153 16.25 10.73 4.89
C ASP A 153 15.38 10.77 6.16
N ASP A 154 14.05 10.75 6.02
CA ASP A 154 13.11 10.65 7.14
C ASP A 154 13.35 9.38 7.97
N SER A 155 13.57 8.23 7.32
CA SER A 155 13.89 6.96 7.98
C SER A 155 15.21 7.04 8.74
N ARG A 156 16.26 7.61 8.13
CA ARG A 156 17.57 7.84 8.76
C ARG A 156 17.48 8.78 9.95
N ASN A 157 16.63 9.80 9.87
CA ASN A 157 16.39 10.71 10.99
C ASN A 157 15.71 10.02 12.18
N GLN A 158 15.03 8.88 11.97
CA GLN A 158 14.56 7.99 13.05
C GLN A 158 15.62 6.99 13.52
N GLY A 159 16.85 7.07 13.00
CA GLY A 159 17.92 6.11 13.31
C GLY A 159 17.79 4.77 12.57
N ILE A 160 16.91 4.68 11.56
CA ILE A 160 16.71 3.48 10.76
C ILE A 160 17.46 3.66 9.44
N GLU A 161 18.39 2.77 9.09
CA GLU A 161 19.03 2.77 7.77
C GLU A 161 18.26 1.85 6.81
N PRO A 162 17.51 2.37 5.82
CA PRO A 162 16.67 1.56 4.96
C PRO A 162 17.47 1.02 3.77
N ILE A 163 18.42 0.11 4.01
CA ILE A 163 19.38 -0.42 3.00
C ILE A 163 18.67 -0.89 1.72
N LEU A 164 17.52 -1.57 1.86
CA LEU A 164 16.77 -2.07 0.72
C LEU A 164 16.13 -0.92 -0.09
N ALA A 165 15.65 0.14 0.56
CA ALA A 165 15.11 1.31 -0.14
C ALA A 165 16.21 2.05 -0.91
N VAL A 166 17.39 2.21 -0.29
CA VAL A 166 18.57 2.80 -0.97
C VAL A 166 18.94 1.99 -2.20
N SER A 167 18.90 0.66 -2.10
CA SER A 167 19.20 -0.23 -3.24
C SER A 167 18.23 0.00 -4.41
N TYR A 168 16.92 0.10 -4.14
CA TYR A 168 15.93 0.41 -5.17
C TYR A 168 16.08 1.83 -5.75
N TYR A 169 16.44 2.80 -4.90
CA TYR A 169 16.70 4.17 -5.32
C TYR A 169 17.84 4.25 -6.35
N GLU A 170 18.96 3.59 -6.06
CA GLU A 170 20.12 3.51 -6.98
C GLU A 170 19.80 2.69 -8.23
N LEU A 171 19.03 1.59 -8.08
CA LEU A 171 18.63 0.75 -9.21
C LEU A 171 17.79 1.52 -10.24
N ALA A 172 17.02 2.53 -9.80
CA ALA A 172 16.30 3.42 -10.69
C ALA A 172 17.19 4.13 -11.73
N ASP A 173 18.45 4.43 -11.39
CA ASP A 173 19.38 5.07 -12.34
C ASP A 173 19.93 4.13 -13.41
N SER A 174 19.87 2.82 -13.18
CA SER A 174 20.31 1.82 -14.18
C SER A 174 19.27 1.52 -15.26
N SER A 175 18.05 2.06 -15.15
CA SER A 175 16.96 1.77 -16.08
C SER A 175 16.71 2.92 -17.04
N ASP A 176 16.72 2.62 -18.35
CA ASP A 176 16.34 3.57 -19.41
C ASP A 176 14.82 3.70 -19.60
N ASN A 177 14.02 2.90 -18.89
CA ASN A 177 12.57 2.89 -19.00
C ASN A 177 11.93 3.66 -17.85
N SER A 178 11.31 4.82 -18.14
CA SER A 178 10.75 5.67 -17.10
C SER A 178 9.63 5.02 -16.26
N ILE A 179 8.87 4.06 -16.80
CA ILE A 179 7.88 3.30 -16.02
C ILE A 179 8.62 2.43 -14.99
N GLN A 180 9.70 1.77 -15.41
CA GLN A 180 10.51 0.96 -14.51
C GLN A 180 11.21 1.82 -13.44
N GLN A 181 11.69 3.01 -13.81
CA GLN A 181 12.23 3.98 -12.85
C GLN A 181 11.17 4.39 -11.83
N LEU A 182 9.93 4.68 -12.26
CA LEU A 182 8.83 4.99 -11.35
C LEU A 182 8.52 3.85 -10.40
N LEU A 183 8.54 2.60 -10.86
CA LEU A 183 8.36 1.42 -10.00
C LEU A 183 9.47 1.34 -8.94
N TYR A 184 10.74 1.41 -9.36
CA TYR A 184 11.86 1.34 -8.43
C TYR A 184 11.85 2.48 -7.40
N LEU A 185 11.58 3.72 -7.84
CA LEU A 185 11.47 4.86 -6.93
C LEU A 185 10.26 4.75 -5.99
N GLY A 186 9.13 4.24 -6.47
CA GLY A 186 7.95 3.96 -5.64
C GLY A 186 8.25 2.89 -4.57
N HIS A 187 8.95 1.82 -4.94
CA HIS A 187 9.40 0.82 -3.97
C HIS A 187 10.36 1.42 -2.93
N ALA A 188 11.32 2.24 -3.35
CA ALA A 188 12.21 2.93 -2.43
C ALA A 188 11.45 3.82 -1.44
N GLU A 189 10.50 4.63 -1.92
CA GLU A 189 9.66 5.52 -1.11
C GLU A 189 8.86 4.74 -0.04
N GLU A 190 8.20 3.66 -0.44
CA GLU A 190 7.34 2.86 0.44
C GLU A 190 8.14 2.02 1.44
N ILE A 191 9.23 1.39 1.01
CA ILE A 191 10.10 0.59 1.89
C ILE A 191 10.72 1.47 2.96
N ALA A 192 11.21 2.66 2.60
CA ALA A 192 11.75 3.61 3.57
C ALA A 192 10.68 4.13 4.54
N SER A 193 9.40 4.11 4.16
CA SER A 193 8.27 4.55 4.97
C SER A 193 7.63 3.45 5.82
N ILE A 194 8.10 2.20 5.75
CA ILE A 194 7.45 1.05 6.38
C ILE A 194 7.31 1.17 7.91
N TYR A 195 8.26 1.87 8.56
CA TYR A 195 8.28 2.07 10.01
C TYR A 195 7.01 2.77 10.51
N LYS A 196 6.41 3.64 9.69
CA LYS A 196 5.17 4.37 10.00
C LYS A 196 3.96 3.45 10.22
N TYR A 197 4.02 2.21 9.71
CA TYR A 197 2.98 1.20 9.87
C TYR A 197 3.20 0.28 11.07
N ILE A 198 4.43 0.28 11.60
CA ILE A 198 4.87 -0.61 12.69
C ILE A 198 4.84 0.12 14.03
N GLU A 199 5.11 1.44 14.03
CA GLU A 199 4.99 2.24 15.25
C GLU A 199 3.56 2.17 15.81
N PRO A 200 3.39 1.92 17.12
CA PRO A 200 2.07 2.00 17.73
C PRO A 200 1.52 3.38 17.48
N HIS A 201 0.34 3.46 16.87
CA HIS A 201 -0.42 4.70 16.79
C HIS A 201 -0.62 5.20 18.23
N THR A 202 0.23 6.12 18.69
CA THR A 202 -0.16 7.04 19.74
C THR A 202 -1.37 7.76 19.17
N THR A 203 -2.52 7.46 19.76
CA THR A 203 -3.85 8.00 19.45
C THR A 203 -3.74 9.44 18.96
N PRO A 204 -4.40 9.83 17.85
CA PRO A 204 -4.44 11.22 17.45
C PRO A 204 -4.88 12.10 18.63
N LEU A 205 -4.14 13.18 18.86
CA LEU A 205 -4.51 14.27 19.75
C LEU A 205 -6.01 14.52 19.65
N GLU A 206 -6.62 14.49 20.83
CA GLU A 206 -7.93 15.02 21.17
C GLU A 206 -8.41 16.05 20.15
N SER A 207 -9.60 15.81 19.59
CA SER A 207 -10.27 16.69 18.66
C SER A 207 -10.21 18.14 19.16
N GLN A 208 -9.34 18.96 18.57
CA GLN A 208 -9.57 20.40 18.58
C GLN A 208 -10.79 20.65 17.70
N SER A 209 -11.97 20.54 18.32
CA SER A 209 -13.17 21.20 17.85
C SER A 209 -12.79 22.65 17.62
N THR A 210 -12.56 23.00 16.35
CA THR A 210 -12.43 24.38 15.94
C THR A 210 -13.83 24.95 16.10
N GLU A 211 -14.10 25.57 17.26
CA GLU A 211 -15.30 26.39 17.43
C GLU A 211 -15.27 27.45 16.32
N LEU A 212 -16.21 27.34 15.39
CA LEU A 212 -16.47 28.39 14.42
C LEU A 212 -16.78 29.68 15.20
N PRO A 213 -16.19 30.83 14.85
CA PRO A 213 -16.46 32.06 15.58
C PRO A 213 -17.94 32.44 15.42
N VAL A 214 -18.67 32.37 16.53
CA VAL A 214 -20.04 32.86 16.63
C VAL A 214 -20.04 34.36 16.35
N GLN A 215 -20.56 34.76 15.20
CA GLN A 215 -20.89 36.15 14.91
C GLN A 215 -21.97 36.61 15.90
N LYS A 216 -21.62 37.56 16.77
CA LYS A 216 -22.57 38.29 17.61
C LYS A 216 -23.40 39.21 16.73
N THR A 217 -24.66 38.87 16.52
CA THR A 217 -25.67 39.84 16.04
C THR A 217 -26.53 40.26 17.24
N GLN A 218 -26.32 41.49 17.71
CA GLN A 218 -27.22 42.18 18.63
C GLN A 218 -28.49 42.61 17.88
N GLY A 219 -29.67 42.32 18.44
CA GLY A 219 -30.94 42.81 17.89
C GLY A 219 -32.19 42.25 18.57
N SER A 220 -32.50 42.81 19.75
CA SER A 220 -33.79 42.91 20.47
C SER A 220 -35.05 42.15 20.00
N GLY A 221 -35.59 41.31 20.90
CA GLY A 221 -36.97 41.39 21.43
C GLY A 221 -38.14 40.79 20.63
N PHE A 222 -38.77 39.72 21.14
CA PHE A 222 -40.22 39.61 21.42
C PHE A 222 -40.63 38.20 21.96
N ILE A 223 -41.01 38.19 23.25
CA ILE A 223 -42.08 37.48 24.00
C ILE A 223 -42.67 36.11 23.56
N SER A 224 -42.74 35.23 24.58
CA SER A 224 -43.69 34.12 24.92
C SER A 224 -43.72 32.79 24.17
N GLY A 225 -43.23 31.74 24.86
CA GLY A 225 -44.06 30.70 25.50
C GLY A 225 -44.78 29.66 24.61
N PHE A 226 -44.28 28.41 24.61
CA PHE A 226 -45.10 27.19 24.70
C PHE A 226 -44.23 25.97 25.05
N ILE A 227 -44.79 25.05 25.86
CA ILE A 227 -44.14 23.85 26.44
C ILE A 227 -44.34 22.61 25.51
N PRO A 228 -43.91 21.36 25.85
CA PRO A 228 -43.07 20.52 25.00
C PRO A 228 -43.82 19.33 24.36
N GLY A 229 -43.21 18.68 23.36
CA GLY A 229 -43.48 17.26 23.10
C GLY A 229 -43.51 16.79 21.65
N ILE A 230 -42.70 15.75 21.41
CA ILE A 230 -43.06 14.52 20.69
C ILE A 230 -42.97 14.54 19.14
N VAL A 231 -41.96 13.78 18.67
CA VAL A 231 -41.98 12.81 17.57
C VAL A 231 -42.51 13.29 16.21
N ILE A 232 -41.57 13.57 15.30
CA ILE A 232 -41.71 13.19 13.89
C ILE A 232 -40.41 12.51 13.46
N GLY A 233 -40.39 11.19 13.66
CA GLY A 233 -39.53 10.31 12.88
C GLY A 233 -40.16 10.04 11.50
N ALA A 234 -39.30 9.64 10.57
CA ALA A 234 -39.65 8.70 9.50
C ALA A 234 -40.68 9.13 8.42
N LEU A 235 -40.72 10.41 8.02
CA LEU A 235 -41.46 10.84 6.82
C LEU A 235 -40.58 11.44 5.69
N GLY A 236 -39.26 11.51 5.87
CA GLY A 236 -38.33 12.02 4.85
C GLY A 236 -37.85 10.98 3.82
N CYS A 237 -37.85 9.68 4.16
CA CYS A 237 -37.27 8.65 3.29
C CYS A 237 -38.25 7.95 2.34
N LEU A 238 -39.56 8.21 2.45
CA LEU A 238 -40.57 7.60 1.57
C LEU A 238 -41.01 8.51 0.40
N PHE A 239 -40.65 9.80 0.44
CA PHE A 239 -41.01 10.75 -0.63
C PHE A 239 -40.00 10.74 -1.79
N PHE A 240 -38.75 10.34 -1.55
CA PHE A 240 -37.71 10.29 -2.59
C PHE A 240 -37.74 9.01 -3.45
N VAL A 241 -38.31 7.92 -2.94
CA VAL A 241 -38.41 6.63 -3.64
C VAL A 241 -39.61 6.57 -4.61
N LEU A 242 -40.62 7.43 -4.43
CA LEU A 242 -41.78 7.50 -5.33
C LEU A 242 -41.62 8.49 -6.50
N LEU A 243 -40.66 9.42 -6.45
CA LEU A 243 -40.39 10.34 -7.56
C LEU A 243 -39.47 9.77 -8.65
N PHE A 244 -38.71 8.71 -8.38
CA PHE A 244 -37.80 8.09 -9.37
C PHE A 244 -38.43 6.96 -10.19
N ARG A 245 -39.67 6.55 -9.89
CA ARG A 245 -40.35 5.45 -10.59
C ARG A 245 -41.33 5.90 -11.68
N SER A 246 -41.45 7.21 -11.92
CA SER A 246 -42.44 7.82 -12.84
C SER A 246 -41.85 8.39 -14.15
N THR A 247 -40.54 8.35 -14.39
CA THR A 247 -39.91 8.97 -15.58
C THR A 247 -39.38 7.99 -16.62
N HIS A 248 -39.83 6.74 -16.61
CA HIS A 248 -39.63 5.80 -17.73
C HIS A 248 -40.95 5.12 -18.09
N LYS A 249 -41.73 5.78 -18.95
CA LYS A 249 -42.69 5.17 -19.88
C LYS A 249 -43.26 6.29 -20.77
N GLU A 250 -42.58 6.56 -21.88
CA GLU A 250 -43.17 6.72 -23.22
C GLU A 250 -42.15 6.17 -24.23
#